data_AF-A0A3C1NDK0-F1
#
_entry.id   AF-A0A3C1NDK0-F1
#
_cell.length_a   1.000
_cell.length_b   1.000
_cell.length_c   1.000
_cell.angle_alpha   90.00
_cell.angle_beta   90.00
_cell.angle_gamma   90.00
#
_symmetry.space_group_name_H-M   'P 1'
#
loop_
_entity.id
_entity.type
_entity.pdbx_description
1 polymer ?
#
loop_
_entity_poly.entity_id
_entity_poly.type
_entity_poly.pdbx_seq_one_letter_code
_entity_poly.pdbx_strand_id
1 'polypeptide(L)'
;MVECPYHGGRPSFEWDEDKSRVNQEKHGVAFETAQLAFLDERRVIAEDLSHSEDEQRYYCFGTVHGGVMTCLLYTSPSPRD
;
A
#
# COMPACT_ATOMS: atom_id res chain seq x y z
N MET A 1 -0.63 -3.81 5.18
CA MET A 1 0.80 -4.00 4.86
C MET A 1 0.80 -4.78 3.54
N VAL A 2 0.77 -4.08 2.40
CA VAL A 2 0.42 -4.67 1.10
C VAL A 2 1.66 -5.17 0.37
N GLU A 3 1.71 -6.46 0.08
CA GLU A 3 2.65 -7.02 -0.90
C GLU A 3 1.99 -7.05 -2.28
N CYS A 4 2.52 -6.30 -3.25
CA CYS A 4 2.12 -6.40 -4.66
C CYS A 4 3.17 -7.20 -5.44
N PRO A 5 3.06 -8.53 -5.58
CA PRO A 5 3.90 -9.26 -6.52
C PRO A 5 3.48 -8.90 -7.95
N TYR A 6 4.32 -8.15 -8.66
CA TYR A 6 4.17 -7.89 -10.09
C TYR A 6 4.51 -9.15 -10.90
N HIS A 7 3.65 -10.17 -10.85
CA HIS A 7 3.71 -11.32 -11.74
C HIS A 7 2.36 -11.51 -12.46
N GLY A 8 2.22 -10.87 -13.63
CA GLY A 8 1.34 -11.34 -14.72
C GLY A 8 -0.18 -11.40 -14.49
N GLY A 9 -0.73 -11.08 -13.32
CA GLY A 9 -2.17 -11.12 -13.12
C GLY A 9 -2.61 -10.62 -11.75
N ARG A 10 -3.35 -9.50 -11.73
CA ARG A 10 -4.05 -8.86 -10.61
C ARG A 10 -3.21 -8.61 -9.33
N PRO A 11 -3.18 -7.37 -8.80
CA PRO A 11 -2.53 -7.13 -7.51
C PRO A 11 -3.23 -7.96 -6.42
N SER A 12 -2.48 -8.86 -5.78
CA SER A 12 -2.88 -9.45 -4.51
C SER A 12 -2.53 -8.46 -3.41
N PHE A 13 -3.38 -8.34 -2.40
CA PHE A 13 -3.13 -7.50 -1.24
C PHE A 13 -3.20 -8.39 -0.01
N GLU A 14 -2.12 -8.45 0.75
CA GLU A 14 -2.10 -9.10 2.06
C GLU A 14 -2.01 -8.02 3.14
N TRP A 15 -2.45 -8.34 4.36
CA TRP A 15 -2.18 -7.52 5.54
C TRP A 15 -2.49 -8.32 6.81
N ASP A 16 -1.87 -7.87 7.90
CA ASP A 16 -2.17 -8.33 9.25
C ASP A 16 -3.45 -7.64 9.77
N GLU A 17 -4.42 -8.43 10.21
CA GLU A 17 -5.71 -7.95 10.71
C GLU A 17 -5.60 -7.11 11.99
N ASP A 18 -4.68 -7.44 12.89
CA ASP A 18 -4.44 -6.65 14.10
C ASP A 18 -3.85 -5.29 13.74
N LYS A 19 -2.99 -5.23 12.72
CA LYS A 19 -2.51 -3.94 12.17
C LYS A 19 -3.63 -3.16 11.49
N SER A 20 -4.52 -3.83 10.77
CA SER A 20 -5.69 -3.17 10.15
C SER A 20 -6.59 -2.55 11.21
N ARG A 21 -6.89 -3.28 12.30
CA ARG A 21 -7.67 -2.77 13.43
C ARG A 21 -7.01 -1.55 14.07
N VAL A 22 -5.71 -1.62 14.37
CA VAL A 22 -4.97 -0.49 14.94
C VAL A 22 -4.93 0.70 13.98
N ASN A 23 -4.80 0.47 12.68
CA ASN A 23 -4.83 1.53 11.67
C ASN A 23 -6.21 2.19 11.59
N GLN A 24 -7.27 1.38 11.66
CA GLN A 24 -8.65 1.87 11.66
C GLN A 24 -8.96 2.68 12.93
N GLU A 25 -8.49 2.24 14.10
CA GLU A 25 -8.65 2.99 15.35
C GLU A 25 -7.90 4.33 15.31
N LYS A 26 -6.69 4.37 14.73
CA LYS A 26 -5.86 5.57 14.67
C LYS A 26 -6.27 6.56 13.57
N HIS A 27 -6.67 6.05 12.42
CA HIS A 27 -6.82 6.84 11.19
C HIS A 27 -8.24 6.77 10.60
N GLY A 28 -9.13 5.93 11.14
CA GLY A 28 -10.49 5.75 10.63
C GLY A 28 -10.56 4.96 9.32
N VAL A 29 -9.45 4.38 8.86
CA VAL A 29 -9.34 3.73 7.55
C VAL A 29 -8.89 2.28 7.71
N ALA A 30 -9.71 1.34 7.24
CA ALA A 30 -9.34 -0.05 7.12
C ALA A 30 -8.48 -0.29 5.88
N PHE A 31 -7.59 -1.29 5.90
CA PHE A 31 -6.74 -1.58 4.74
C PHE A 31 -7.55 -2.04 3.52
N GLU A 32 -8.72 -2.64 3.71
CA GLU A 32 -9.67 -2.94 2.63
C GLU A 32 -10.10 -1.68 1.87
N THR A 33 -10.24 -0.55 2.56
CA THR A 33 -10.59 0.73 1.94
C THR A 33 -9.36 1.38 1.31
N ALA A 34 -8.21 1.28 1.98
CA ALA A 34 -6.93 1.78 1.47
C ALA A 34 -6.56 1.18 0.10
N GLN A 35 -6.92 -0.07 -0.16
CA GLN A 35 -6.68 -0.72 -1.45
C GLN A 35 -7.38 0.01 -2.63
N LEU A 36 -8.47 0.74 -2.36
CA LEU A 36 -9.20 1.47 -3.41
C LEU A 36 -8.36 2.62 -3.99
N ALA A 37 -7.38 3.14 -3.25
CA ALA A 37 -6.46 4.15 -3.77
C ALA A 37 -5.63 3.61 -4.96
N PHE A 38 -5.42 2.29 -5.04
CA PHE A 38 -4.76 1.64 -6.18
C PHE A 38 -5.64 1.56 -7.43
N LEU A 39 -6.95 1.63 -7.24
CA LEU A 39 -7.92 1.61 -8.34
C LEU A 39 -8.12 3.00 -8.96
N ASP A 40 -7.62 4.06 -8.33
CA ASP A 40 -7.62 5.40 -8.95
C ASP A 40 -6.66 5.40 -10.15
N GLU A 41 -7.21 5.70 -11.33
CA GLU A 41 -6.47 5.84 -12.59
C GLU A 41 -5.48 7.02 -12.55
N ARG A 42 -5.75 8.02 -11.69
CA ARG A 42 -4.91 9.21 -11.50
C ARG A 42 -3.99 9.11 -10.28
N ARG A 43 -3.86 7.91 -9.69
CA ARG A 43 -3.01 7.72 -8.52
C ARG A 43 -1.55 8.10 -8.82
N VAL A 44 -0.88 8.63 -7.80
CA VAL A 44 0.56 8.90 -7.83
C VAL A 44 1.25 7.92 -6.90
N ILE A 45 2.25 7.21 -7.40
CA ILE A 45 3.12 6.35 -6.59
C ILE A 45 4.49 7.04 -6.49
N ALA A 46 4.93 7.33 -5.27
CA ALA A 46 6.22 7.93 -4.99
C ALA A 46 7.08 6.97 -4.16
N GLU A 47 8.35 6.84 -4.51
CA GLU A 47 9.31 6.03 -3.75
C GLU A 47 9.81 6.81 -2.53
N ASP A 48 9.84 6.14 -1.38
CA ASP A 48 10.44 6.68 -0.16
C ASP A 48 11.95 6.38 -0.14
N LEU A 49 12.72 7.28 -0.74
CA LEU A 49 14.18 7.19 -0.83
C LEU A 49 14.89 7.33 0.53
N SER A 50 14.15 7.61 1.62
CA SER A 50 14.73 7.81 2.95
C SER A 50 14.88 6.52 3.77
N HIS A 51 14.43 5.37 3.25
CA HIS A 51 14.34 4.11 3.99
C HIS A 51 15.12 2.95 3.31
N SER A 52 15.56 2.02 4.17
CA SER A 52 16.63 1.01 4.00
C SER A 52 16.73 0.32 2.63
N GLU A 53 17.96 0.01 2.22
CA GLU A 53 18.32 -0.76 1.01
C GLU A 53 17.70 -2.18 0.95
N ASP A 54 17.14 -2.65 2.07
CA ASP A 54 16.55 -3.99 2.19
C ASP A 54 15.04 -4.05 1.87
N GLU A 55 14.29 -2.95 2.04
CA GLU A 55 12.84 -2.92 1.82
C GLU A 55 12.42 -1.60 1.13
N GLN A 56 12.09 -1.66 -0.16
CA GLN A 56 11.58 -0.50 -0.89
C GLN A 56 10.20 -0.10 -0.37
N ARG A 57 10.05 1.17 -0.02
CA ARG A 57 8.80 1.74 0.46
C ARG A 57 8.23 2.71 -0.54
N TYR A 58 6.92 2.68 -0.69
CA TYR A 58 6.21 3.53 -1.64
C TYR A 58 5.01 4.20 -0.98
N TYR A 59 4.80 5.48 -1.30
CA TYR A 59 3.56 6.18 -1.02
C TYR A 59 2.65 6.10 -2.25
N CYS A 60 1.43 5.64 -2.06
CA CYS A 60 0.36 5.76 -3.05
C CYS A 60 -0.59 6.87 -2.62
N PHE A 61 -0.75 7.87 -3.47
CA PHE A 61 -1.72 8.94 -3.30
C PHE A 61 -2.84 8.71 -4.32
N GLY A 62 -4.06 8.47 -3.83
CA GLY A 62 -5.23 8.24 -4.68
C GLY A 62 -6.47 8.91 -4.10
N THR A 63 -7.47 9.12 -4.94
CA THR A 63 -8.76 9.65 -4.52
C THR A 63 -9.71 8.51 -4.19
N VAL A 64 -10.22 8.49 -2.97
CA VAL A 64 -11.19 7.47 -2.51
C VAL A 64 -12.36 8.20 -1.87
N HIS A 65 -13.59 7.89 -2.32
CA HIS A 65 -14.83 8.54 -1.86
C HIS A 65 -14.81 10.09 -1.91
N GLY A 66 -14.07 10.67 -2.87
CA GLY A 66 -13.96 12.13 -3.04
C GLY A 66 -12.95 12.82 -2.11
N GLY A 67 -12.22 12.08 -1.29
CA GLY A 67 -11.09 12.57 -0.48
C GLY A 67 -9.75 12.04 -0.98
N VAL A 68 -8.65 12.73 -0.63
CA VAL A 68 -7.29 12.26 -0.90
C VAL A 68 -6.90 11.25 0.17
N MET A 69 -6.45 10.08 -0.28
CA MET A 69 -5.98 8.99 0.55
C MET A 69 -4.50 8.75 0.28
N THR A 70 -3.72 8.69 1.36
CA THR A 70 -2.30 8.32 1.31
C THR A 70 -2.14 6.93 1.90
N CYS A 71 -1.56 6.02 1.13
CA CYS A 71 -1.28 4.66 1.56
C CYS A 71 0.23 4.41 1.53
N LEU A 72 0.80 3.94 2.63
CA LEU A 72 2.18 3.48 2.67
C LEU A 72 2.24 1.99 2.33
N LEU A 73 3.20 1.65 1.47
CA LEU A 73 3.45 0.32 0.94
C LEU A 73 4.90 -0.06 1.20
N TYR A 74 5.15 -1.35 1.28
CA TYR A 74 6.48 -1.93 1.23
C TYR A 74 6.45 -3.06 0.21
N THR A 75 7.59 -3.31 -0.39
CA THR A 75 7.80 -4.52 -1.18
C THR A 75 8.82 -5.35 -0.43
N SER A 76 8.51 -6.61 -0.14
CA SER A 76 9.55 -7.56 0.18
C SER A 76 10.42 -7.75 -1.07
N PRO A 77 11.76 -7.67 -0.97
CA PRO A 77 12.61 -8.03 -2.10
C PRO A 77 12.26 -9.46 -2.49
N SER A 78 12.11 -9.74 -3.80
CA SER A 78 11.98 -11.13 -4.24
C SER A 78 13.17 -11.92 -3.69
N PRO A 79 13.00 -13.18 -3.25
CA PRO A 79 14.14 -13.99 -2.87
C PRO A 79 15.16 -13.92 -4.01
N ARG A 80 16.35 -13.41 -3.70
CA ARG A 80 17.45 -13.39 -4.66
C ARG A 80 17.89 -14.84 -4.81
N ASP A 81 17.68 -15.42 -5.98
CA ASP A 81 18.29 -16.70 -6.38
C ASP A 81 19.83 -16.61 -6.34
#